data_AF-G1V2N5-F1
#
_entry.id   AF-G1V2N5-F1
#
_cell.length_a   1.000
_cell.length_b   1.000
_cell.length_c   1.000
_cell.angle_alpha   90.00
_cell.angle_beta   90.00
_cell.angle_gamma   90.00
#
_symmetry.space_group_name_H-M   'P 1'
#
loop_
_entity.id
_entity.type
_entity.pdbx_description
1 polymer ?
#
loop_
_entity_poly.entity_id
_entity_poly.type
_entity_poly.pdbx_seq_one_letter_code
_entity_poly.pdbx_strand_id
1 'polypeptide(L)'
;MAASKRRSGFTLIEIISVLVILGILAAVAVPKYYDLQEESERKAALASVAEAQARVQLRFGQLVLQGSSCDEAARAVSALSETADAAEGKNGGYRFGDFLLAVDGGALTSAGSAASAKRVDSTGNFEDTGAKLYLPQCGESTNHSFGSSTDMDAIIKAMREAGVSRLDSGALSNATSHSSDVMTALKAAGIDLNAMGATSWSFNSNMLYWTTADIANIPSGTKVPVMRYNPSSGTYTVWSATVTQHTEPGIGTYNMIEKENSQYAASAQAGKENQTYENALKWFDAASKDASWIE
;
A
#
# COMPACT_ATOMS: atom_id res chain seq x y z
N MET A 1 -46.11 -34.89 -78.90
CA MET A 1 -44.64 -34.78 -79.10
C MET A 1 -44.05 -34.15 -77.84
N ALA A 2 -43.29 -34.92 -77.05
CA ALA A 2 -42.65 -34.38 -75.85
C ALA A 2 -41.40 -33.58 -76.26
N ALA A 3 -41.36 -32.30 -75.90
CA ALA A 3 -40.21 -31.44 -76.14
C ALA A 3 -39.03 -31.90 -75.27
N SER A 4 -37.92 -32.28 -75.91
CA SER A 4 -36.65 -32.60 -75.24
C SER A 4 -36.14 -31.35 -74.50
N LYS A 5 -36.30 -31.34 -73.17
CA LYS A 5 -35.78 -30.31 -72.28
C LYS A 5 -34.24 -30.34 -72.37
N ARG A 6 -33.64 -29.36 -73.05
CA ARG A 6 -32.18 -29.22 -73.13
C ARG A 6 -31.62 -29.16 -71.71
N ARG A 7 -30.75 -30.11 -71.34
CA ARG A 7 -30.00 -30.03 -70.09
C ARG A 7 -28.99 -28.88 -70.24
N SER A 8 -29.25 -27.77 -69.57
CA SER A 8 -28.29 -26.69 -69.37
C SER A 8 -27.22 -27.20 -68.40
N GLY A 9 -26.13 -27.76 -68.93
CA GLY A 9 -24.95 -28.06 -68.13
C GLY A 9 -24.14 -26.77 -67.89
N PHE A 10 -23.51 -26.67 -66.72
CA PHE A 10 -22.54 -25.60 -66.45
C PHE A 10 -21.40 -25.65 -67.45
N THR A 11 -21.00 -24.50 -67.97
CA THR A 11 -19.88 -24.43 -68.92
C THR A 11 -18.56 -24.44 -68.17
N LEU A 12 -17.50 -24.99 -68.78
CA LEU A 12 -16.17 -25.01 -68.17
C LEU A 12 -15.65 -23.58 -67.90
N ILE A 13 -15.97 -22.62 -68.77
CA ILE A 13 -15.63 -21.22 -68.58
C ILE A 13 -16.35 -20.59 -67.38
N GLU A 14 -17.60 -20.98 -67.13
CA GLU A 14 -18.38 -20.48 -66.00
C GLU A 14 -17.78 -20.93 -64.67
N ILE A 15 -17.40 -22.20 -64.56
CA ILE A 15 -16.70 -22.72 -63.36
C ILE A 15 -15.35 -22.03 -63.17
N ILE A 16 -14.55 -21.85 -64.23
CA ILE A 16 -13.25 -21.17 -64.12
C ILE A 16 -13.41 -19.71 -63.69
N SER A 17 -14.38 -18.99 -64.27
CA SER A 17 -14.61 -17.58 -63.94
C SER A 17 -14.99 -17.40 -62.46
N VAL A 18 -15.81 -18.29 -61.92
CA VAL A 18 -16.19 -18.30 -60.50
C VAL A 18 -14.98 -18.61 -59.61
N LEU A 19 -14.17 -19.60 -59.97
CA LEU A 19 -12.95 -19.94 -59.20
C LEU A 19 -11.95 -18.78 -59.18
N VAL A 20 -11.79 -18.06 -60.31
CA VAL A 20 -10.92 -16.87 -60.38
C VAL A 20 -11.44 -15.76 -59.47
N ILE A 21 -12.76 -15.46 -59.49
CA ILE A 21 -13.36 -14.44 -58.62
C ILE A 21 -13.19 -14.82 -57.15
N LEU A 22 -13.47 -16.07 -56.77
CA LEU A 22 -13.28 -16.57 -55.41
C LEU A 22 -11.80 -16.52 -55.00
N GLY A 23 -10.86 -16.80 -55.91
CA GLY A 23 -9.42 -16.69 -55.66
C GLY A 23 -8.98 -15.26 -55.34
N ILE A 24 -9.47 -14.26 -56.09
CA ILE A 24 -9.16 -12.84 -55.86
C ILE A 24 -9.76 -12.38 -54.52
N LEU A 25 -11.02 -12.74 -54.25
CA LEU A 25 -11.69 -12.39 -52.99
C LEU A 25 -10.98 -13.01 -51.78
N ALA A 26 -10.57 -14.28 -51.89
CA ALA A 26 -9.84 -14.97 -50.82
C ALA A 26 -8.48 -14.32 -50.55
N ALA A 27 -7.73 -13.95 -51.59
CA ALA A 27 -6.43 -13.30 -51.45
C ALA A 27 -6.48 -11.97 -50.69
N VAL A 28 -7.60 -11.22 -50.80
CA VAL A 28 -7.79 -9.94 -50.08
C VAL A 28 -8.46 -10.13 -48.72
N ALA A 29 -9.45 -11.03 -48.62
CA ALA A 29 -10.26 -11.20 -47.42
C ALA A 29 -9.53 -12.00 -46.32
N VAL A 30 -8.73 -13.01 -46.68
CA VAL A 30 -8.08 -13.90 -45.71
C VAL A 30 -7.07 -13.15 -44.83
N PRO A 31 -6.13 -12.33 -45.35
CA PRO A 31 -5.21 -11.57 -44.50
C PRO A 31 -5.95 -10.65 -43.53
N LYS A 32 -6.95 -9.91 -44.04
CA LYS A 32 -7.77 -8.99 -43.23
C LYS A 32 -8.56 -9.73 -42.15
N TYR A 33 -9.04 -10.94 -42.42
CA TYR A 33 -9.75 -11.75 -41.43
C TYR A 33 -8.84 -12.22 -40.30
N TYR A 34 -7.56 -12.50 -40.57
CA TYR A 34 -6.58 -12.79 -39.53
C TYR A 34 -6.26 -11.54 -38.69
N ASP A 35 -6.02 -10.40 -39.34
CA ASP A 35 -5.75 -9.13 -38.63
C ASP A 35 -6.92 -8.76 -37.70
N LEU A 36 -8.16 -8.91 -38.16
CA LEU A 36 -9.36 -8.64 -37.36
C LEU A 36 -9.52 -9.60 -36.18
N GLN A 37 -9.16 -10.87 -36.33
CA GLN A 37 -9.18 -11.82 -35.23
C GLN A 37 -8.14 -11.44 -34.17
N GLU A 38 -6.90 -11.17 -34.58
CA GLU A 38 -5.84 -10.78 -33.65
C GLU A 38 -6.20 -9.47 -32.90
N GLU A 39 -6.76 -8.48 -33.60
CA GLU A 39 -7.21 -7.24 -32.98
C GLU A 39 -8.36 -7.48 -31.99
N SER A 40 -9.29 -8.39 -32.33
CA SER A 40 -10.41 -8.75 -31.46
C SER A 40 -9.93 -9.48 -30.20
N GLU A 41 -8.98 -10.39 -30.34
CA GLU A 41 -8.36 -11.11 -29.22
C GLU A 41 -7.62 -10.15 -28.29
N ARG A 42 -6.83 -9.22 -28.84
CA ARG A 42 -6.12 -8.21 -28.06
C ARG A 42 -7.08 -7.30 -27.29
N LYS A 43 -8.18 -6.88 -27.92
CA LYS A 43 -9.23 -6.07 -27.24
C LYS A 43 -9.93 -6.85 -26.14
N ALA A 44 -10.20 -8.13 -26.35
CA ALA A 44 -10.80 -9.00 -25.33
C ALA A 44 -9.86 -9.17 -24.13
N ALA A 45 -8.56 -9.39 -24.38
CA ALA A 45 -7.54 -9.44 -23.32
C ALA A 45 -7.47 -8.14 -22.51
N LEU A 46 -7.48 -6.99 -23.19
CA LEU A 46 -7.52 -5.67 -22.54
C LEU A 46 -8.77 -5.48 -21.67
N ALA A 47 -9.93 -5.97 -22.13
CA ALA A 47 -11.17 -5.93 -21.34
C ALA A 47 -11.04 -6.76 -20.06
N SER A 48 -10.41 -7.93 -20.12
CA SER A 48 -10.12 -8.74 -18.93
C SER A 48 -9.16 -8.06 -17.96
N VAL A 49 -8.15 -7.33 -18.45
CA VAL A 49 -7.28 -6.51 -17.59
C VAL A 49 -8.08 -5.40 -16.90
N ALA A 50 -8.97 -4.72 -17.63
CA ALA A 50 -9.83 -3.69 -17.03
C ALA A 50 -10.79 -4.27 -15.97
N GLU A 51 -11.34 -5.45 -16.21
CA GLU A 51 -12.14 -6.18 -15.23
C GLU A 51 -11.34 -6.50 -13.96
N ALA A 52 -10.11 -7.01 -14.11
CA ALA A 52 -9.22 -7.29 -13.00
C ALA A 52 -8.96 -6.03 -12.16
N GLN A 53 -8.66 -4.89 -12.81
CA GLN A 53 -8.47 -3.62 -12.12
C GLN A 53 -9.72 -3.18 -11.35
N ALA A 54 -10.91 -3.38 -11.91
CA ALA A 54 -12.17 -3.06 -11.24
C ALA A 54 -12.39 -3.95 -10.00
N ARG A 55 -12.13 -5.25 -10.12
CA ARG A 55 -12.25 -6.21 -9.00
C ARG A 55 -11.27 -5.91 -7.87
N VAL A 56 -10.04 -5.54 -8.20
CA VAL A 56 -9.03 -5.08 -7.25
C VAL A 56 -9.54 -3.87 -6.45
N GLN A 57 -10.07 -2.85 -7.14
CA GLN A 57 -10.61 -1.66 -6.46
C GLN A 57 -11.86 -1.97 -5.61
N LEU A 58 -12.75 -2.83 -6.10
CA LEU A 58 -13.94 -3.24 -5.35
C LEU A 58 -13.57 -4.01 -4.09
N ARG A 59 -12.63 -4.96 -4.18
CA ARG A 59 -12.16 -5.74 -3.02
C ARG A 59 -11.46 -4.85 -2.01
N PHE A 60 -10.61 -3.94 -2.49
CA PHE A 60 -9.98 -2.93 -1.65
C PHE A 60 -11.01 -2.09 -0.89
N GLY A 61 -12.02 -1.54 -1.59
CA GLY A 61 -13.08 -0.76 -0.98
C GLY A 61 -13.88 -1.55 0.07
N GLN A 62 -14.16 -2.83 -0.18
CA GLN A 62 -14.81 -3.70 0.79
C GLN A 62 -13.99 -3.90 2.06
N LEU A 63 -12.68 -4.11 1.94
CA LEU A 63 -11.79 -4.30 3.10
C LEU A 63 -11.71 -3.04 3.96
N VAL A 64 -11.62 -1.87 3.32
CA VAL A 64 -11.65 -0.58 4.03
C VAL A 64 -12.98 -0.39 4.77
N LEU A 65 -14.11 -0.70 4.13
CA LEU A 65 -15.44 -0.62 4.77
C LEU A 65 -15.62 -1.63 5.91
N GLN A 66 -14.88 -2.74 5.89
CA GLN A 66 -14.84 -3.76 6.95
C GLN A 66 -13.90 -3.39 8.10
N GLY A 67 -13.27 -2.21 8.05
CA GLY A 67 -12.40 -1.69 9.11
C GLY A 67 -10.92 -2.05 8.95
N SER A 68 -10.50 -2.63 7.82
CA SER A 68 -9.07 -2.76 7.51
C SER A 68 -8.47 -1.37 7.28
N SER A 69 -7.25 -1.14 7.76
CA SER A 69 -6.54 0.08 7.39
C SER A 69 -6.27 0.11 5.88
N CYS A 70 -6.02 1.30 5.35
CA CYS A 70 -5.82 1.45 3.91
C CYS A 70 -4.63 0.62 3.41
N ASP A 71 -3.50 0.62 4.14
CA ASP A 71 -2.30 -0.15 3.78
C ASP A 71 -2.53 -1.66 3.88
N GLU A 72 -3.28 -2.13 4.88
CA GLU A 72 -3.66 -3.54 4.99
C GLU A 72 -4.56 -3.96 3.82
N ALA A 73 -5.56 -3.14 3.48
CA ALA A 73 -6.44 -3.38 2.36
C ALA A 73 -5.67 -3.40 1.03
N ALA A 74 -4.70 -2.49 0.84
CA ALA A 74 -3.85 -2.45 -0.34
C ALA A 74 -2.95 -3.69 -0.42
N ARG A 75 -2.27 -4.07 0.67
CA ARG A 75 -1.46 -5.30 0.71
C ARG A 75 -2.29 -6.54 0.42
N ALA A 76 -3.51 -6.62 0.95
CA ALA A 76 -4.43 -7.72 0.72
C ALA A 76 -4.91 -7.83 -0.74
N VAL A 77 -4.83 -6.78 -1.55
CA VAL A 77 -5.15 -6.85 -2.99
C VAL A 77 -3.92 -6.76 -3.89
N SER A 78 -2.72 -6.84 -3.31
CA SER A 78 -1.46 -6.77 -4.06
C SER A 78 -1.21 -8.00 -4.93
N ALA A 79 -1.82 -9.13 -4.60
CA ALA A 79 -1.77 -10.35 -5.40
C ALA A 79 -3.09 -10.55 -6.16
N LEU A 80 -3.00 -10.87 -7.46
CA LEU A 80 -4.19 -11.19 -8.26
C LEU A 80 -4.93 -12.43 -7.75
N SER A 81 -4.28 -13.33 -7.00
CA SER A 81 -4.93 -14.48 -6.34
C SER A 81 -6.13 -14.09 -5.49
N GLU A 82 -6.07 -12.92 -4.83
CA GLU A 82 -7.08 -12.44 -3.90
C GLU A 82 -8.33 -11.91 -4.59
N THR A 83 -8.24 -11.70 -5.90
CA THR A 83 -9.31 -11.10 -6.68
C THR A 83 -9.67 -11.90 -7.92
N ALA A 84 -8.97 -12.98 -8.25
CA ALA A 84 -9.23 -13.84 -9.40
C ALA A 84 -10.30 -14.91 -9.14
N ASP A 85 -10.82 -15.50 -10.21
CA ASP A 85 -11.79 -16.61 -10.13
C ASP A 85 -11.11 -17.92 -9.70
N ALA A 86 -9.87 -18.11 -10.14
CA ALA A 86 -9.04 -19.27 -9.82
C ALA A 86 -7.56 -18.96 -10.07
N ALA A 87 -6.68 -19.63 -9.32
CA ALA A 87 -5.27 -19.73 -9.66
C ALA A 87 -5.04 -21.01 -10.49
N GLU A 88 -4.48 -20.86 -11.69
CA GLU A 88 -4.29 -21.99 -12.62
C GLU A 88 -2.84 -22.51 -12.54
N GLY A 89 -2.61 -23.44 -11.62
CA GLY A 89 -1.28 -24.00 -11.36
C GLY A 89 -0.63 -24.73 -12.55
N LYS A 90 -1.41 -25.15 -13.56
CA LYS A 90 -0.88 -25.83 -14.76
C LYS A 90 -0.45 -24.88 -15.87
N ASN A 91 -1.09 -23.71 -15.98
CA ASN A 91 -0.88 -22.76 -17.06
C ASN A 91 -0.14 -21.50 -16.59
N GLY A 92 0.05 -21.33 -15.28
CA GLY A 92 0.50 -20.08 -14.69
C GLY A 92 -0.60 -19.01 -14.72
N GLY A 93 -0.51 -18.03 -13.84
CA GLY A 93 -1.42 -16.88 -13.81
C GLY A 93 -2.77 -17.13 -13.14
N TYR A 94 -3.63 -16.12 -13.27
CA TYR A 94 -4.86 -15.94 -12.51
C TYR A 94 -6.04 -15.71 -13.43
N ARG A 95 -7.13 -16.45 -13.22
CA ARG A 95 -8.28 -16.46 -14.11
C ARG A 95 -9.20 -15.26 -13.88
N PHE A 96 -9.54 -14.57 -14.97
CA PHE A 96 -10.56 -13.53 -15.06
C PHE A 96 -11.43 -13.85 -16.28
N GLY A 97 -12.54 -14.55 -16.03
CA GLY A 97 -13.42 -15.04 -17.09
C GLY A 97 -12.71 -16.06 -18.00
N ASP A 98 -12.57 -15.72 -19.29
CA ASP A 98 -11.98 -16.59 -20.31
C ASP A 98 -10.46 -16.37 -20.49
N PHE A 99 -9.87 -15.45 -19.72
CA PHE A 99 -8.45 -15.12 -19.78
C PHE A 99 -7.74 -15.45 -18.46
N LEU A 100 -6.49 -15.86 -18.60
CA LEU A 100 -5.49 -15.91 -17.54
C LEU A 100 -4.66 -14.65 -17.62
N LEU A 101 -4.47 -13.98 -16.49
CA LEU A 101 -3.63 -12.81 -16.35
C LEU A 101 -2.40 -13.13 -15.50
N ALA A 102 -1.28 -12.55 -15.89
CA ALA A 102 -0.05 -12.52 -15.13
C ALA A 102 0.45 -11.07 -15.06
N VAL A 103 1.14 -10.73 -13.98
CA VAL A 103 1.78 -9.42 -13.83
C VAL A 103 3.27 -9.59 -13.61
N ASP A 104 4.04 -8.67 -14.18
CA ASP A 104 5.47 -8.63 -13.98
C ASP A 104 5.81 -8.50 -12.47
N GLY A 105 6.83 -9.24 -12.02
CA GLY A 105 7.21 -9.33 -10.61
C GLY A 105 6.20 -10.06 -9.69
N GLY A 106 5.07 -10.55 -10.21
CA GLY A 106 4.12 -11.39 -9.46
C GLY A 106 3.19 -10.65 -8.48
N ALA A 107 3.33 -9.31 -8.36
CA ALA A 107 2.48 -8.47 -7.51
C ALA A 107 2.17 -7.12 -8.17
N LEU A 108 1.04 -6.53 -7.80
CA LEU A 108 0.64 -5.19 -8.19
C LEU A 108 1.45 -4.14 -7.44
N THR A 109 1.83 -3.09 -8.15
CA THR A 109 2.57 -1.95 -7.59
C THR A 109 1.83 -0.65 -7.85
N SER A 110 2.19 0.39 -7.08
CA SER A 110 1.73 1.76 -7.27
C SER A 110 2.17 2.36 -8.61
N ALA A 111 3.38 2.02 -9.06
CA ALA A 111 3.93 2.43 -10.35
C ALA A 111 3.29 1.71 -11.55
N GLY A 112 2.42 0.73 -11.28
CA GLY A 112 1.76 -0.11 -12.26
C GLY A 112 2.61 -1.30 -12.68
N SER A 113 2.03 -2.49 -12.59
CA SER A 113 2.64 -3.73 -13.03
C SER A 113 2.14 -4.09 -14.43
N ALA A 114 3.07 -4.36 -15.36
CA ALA A 114 2.71 -4.76 -16.72
C ALA A 114 1.91 -6.05 -16.69
N ALA A 115 0.78 -6.07 -17.41
CA ALA A 115 -0.14 -7.20 -17.44
C ALA A 115 0.00 -7.96 -18.76
N SER A 116 0.20 -9.27 -18.64
CA SER A 116 0.16 -10.19 -19.77
C SER A 116 -1.06 -11.08 -19.67
N ALA A 117 -1.65 -11.44 -20.81
CA ALA A 117 -2.86 -12.22 -20.87
C ALA A 117 -2.70 -13.43 -21.79
N LYS A 118 -3.48 -14.46 -21.52
CA LYS A 118 -3.59 -15.67 -22.34
C LYS A 118 -5.00 -16.21 -22.24
N ARG A 119 -5.59 -16.69 -23.34
CA ARG A 119 -6.88 -17.40 -23.25
C ARG A 119 -6.74 -18.72 -22.47
N VAL A 120 -7.72 -19.03 -21.63
CA VAL A 120 -7.72 -20.23 -20.77
C VAL A 120 -7.61 -21.53 -21.58
N ASP A 121 -8.20 -21.58 -22.77
CA ASP A 121 -8.18 -22.73 -23.67
C ASP A 121 -6.98 -22.74 -24.65
N SER A 122 -6.13 -21.71 -24.62
CA SER A 122 -4.96 -21.63 -25.49
C SER A 122 -3.79 -22.41 -24.90
N THR A 123 -2.99 -23.01 -25.77
CA THR A 123 -1.70 -23.63 -25.41
C THR A 123 -0.52 -22.68 -25.57
N GLY A 124 -0.75 -21.47 -26.08
CA GLY A 124 0.29 -20.45 -26.32
C GLY A 124 0.91 -19.86 -25.05
N ASN A 125 1.83 -18.92 -25.22
CA ASN A 125 2.43 -18.17 -24.13
C ASN A 125 1.54 -17.01 -23.69
N PHE A 126 1.87 -16.39 -22.55
CA PHE A 126 1.30 -15.10 -22.18
C PHE A 126 1.77 -14.03 -23.17
N GLU A 127 0.83 -13.23 -23.65
CA GLU A 127 1.09 -12.10 -24.53
C GLU A 127 0.99 -10.80 -23.75
N ASP A 128 1.89 -9.87 -24.03
CA ASP A 128 1.82 -8.53 -23.46
C ASP A 128 0.58 -7.80 -23.99
N THR A 129 -0.27 -7.36 -23.06
CA THR A 129 -1.47 -6.59 -23.41
C THR A 129 -1.16 -5.13 -23.70
N GLY A 130 0.02 -4.64 -23.29
CA GLY A 130 0.37 -3.22 -23.28
C GLY A 130 -0.31 -2.42 -22.16
N ALA A 131 -1.15 -3.07 -21.35
CA ALA A 131 -1.81 -2.46 -20.21
C ALA A 131 -1.07 -2.74 -18.90
N LYS A 132 -1.33 -1.89 -17.90
CA LYS A 132 -0.83 -2.04 -16.54
C LYS A 132 -1.97 -2.17 -15.55
N LEU A 133 -1.77 -3.01 -14.54
CA LEU A 133 -2.61 -3.08 -13.36
C LEU A 133 -1.96 -2.31 -12.23
N TYR A 134 -2.76 -1.57 -11.48
CA TYR A 134 -2.30 -0.66 -10.45
C TYR A 134 -2.82 -1.10 -9.09
N LEU A 135 -1.92 -1.15 -8.12
CA LEU A 135 -2.31 -1.28 -6.74
C LEU A 135 -3.08 -0.02 -6.30
N PRO A 136 -4.28 -0.12 -5.70
CA PRO A 136 -4.99 1.03 -5.18
C PRO A 136 -4.07 1.84 -4.27
N GLN A 137 -3.91 3.11 -4.63
CA GLN A 137 -3.16 4.03 -3.80
C GLN A 137 -4.10 4.50 -2.71
N CYS A 138 -3.73 4.16 -1.48
CA CYS A 138 -4.00 5.04 -0.37
C CYS A 138 -3.30 6.34 -0.74
N GLY A 139 -4.06 7.34 -1.22
CA GLY A 139 -3.49 8.64 -1.60
C GLY A 139 -2.46 9.01 -0.56
N GLU A 140 -1.24 9.33 -1.02
CA GLU A 140 0.01 9.27 -0.23
C GLU A 140 -0.29 9.23 1.24
N SER A 141 -0.06 8.08 1.88
CA SER A 141 -0.18 7.97 3.33
C SER A 141 0.69 9.06 3.97
N THR A 142 0.11 10.24 4.13
CA THR A 142 0.43 11.23 5.14
C THR A 142 0.01 10.70 6.50
N ASN A 143 -0.46 9.44 6.61
CA ASN A 143 -0.72 8.76 7.88
C ASN A 143 0.51 8.12 8.51
N HIS A 144 1.71 8.51 8.05
CA HIS A 144 2.84 8.61 8.97
C HIS A 144 3.36 10.05 9.13
N SER A 145 2.79 11.04 8.46
CA SER A 145 3.12 12.43 8.76
C SER A 145 2.42 12.79 10.08
N PHE A 146 3.17 12.82 11.19
CA PHE A 146 3.02 13.97 12.07
C PHE A 146 2.96 15.17 11.13
N GLY A 147 1.94 16.02 11.23
CA GLY A 147 1.67 17.05 10.24
C GLY A 147 2.91 17.87 9.86
N SER A 148 2.74 18.85 8.99
CA SER A 148 3.82 19.81 8.72
C SER A 148 4.51 20.22 10.04
N SER A 149 5.81 20.52 10.05
CA SER A 149 6.49 20.94 11.30
C SER A 149 5.72 22.06 12.02
N THR A 150 4.95 22.84 11.25
CA THR A 150 3.96 23.83 11.69
C THR A 150 2.86 23.28 12.60
N ASP A 151 2.29 22.10 12.31
CA ASP A 151 1.26 21.43 13.11
C ASP A 151 1.83 20.92 14.43
N MET A 152 3.03 20.35 14.39
CA MET A 152 3.74 19.88 15.57
C MET A 152 4.21 21.02 16.49
N ASP A 153 4.65 22.13 15.90
CA ASP A 153 4.99 23.34 16.63
C ASP A 153 3.75 23.96 17.29
N ALA A 154 2.61 23.98 16.61
CA ALA A 154 1.35 24.46 17.16
C ALA A 154 0.89 23.61 18.36
N ILE A 155 1.08 22.30 18.30
CA ILE A 155 0.74 21.36 19.37
C ILE A 155 1.66 21.52 20.58
N ILE A 156 2.98 21.57 20.39
CA ILE A 156 3.92 21.79 21.50
C ILE A 156 3.71 23.18 22.11
N LYS A 157 3.37 24.18 21.29
CA LYS A 157 2.94 25.49 21.77
C LYS A 157 1.67 25.41 22.60
N ALA A 158 0.64 24.67 22.15
CA ALA A 158 -0.60 24.49 22.91
C ALA A 158 -0.37 23.75 24.24
N MET A 159 0.44 22.69 24.28
CA MET A 159 0.81 22.00 25.52
C MET A 159 1.57 22.92 26.49
N ARG A 160 2.46 23.76 25.96
CA ARG A 160 3.18 24.77 26.74
C ARG A 160 2.26 25.84 27.29
N GLU A 161 1.35 26.37 26.48
CA GLU A 161 0.36 27.38 26.88
C GLU A 161 -0.63 26.83 27.91
N ALA A 162 -0.93 25.53 27.86
CA ALA A 162 -1.72 24.82 28.86
C ALA A 162 -0.93 24.50 30.16
N GLY A 163 0.37 24.78 30.22
CA GLY A 163 1.20 24.54 31.41
C GLY A 163 1.55 23.07 31.66
N VAL A 164 1.41 22.19 30.66
CA VAL A 164 1.73 20.77 30.78
C VAL A 164 3.25 20.59 30.82
N SER A 165 3.80 20.23 31.99
CA SER A 165 5.23 20.00 32.18
C SER A 165 5.66 18.58 31.82
N ARG A 166 4.75 17.62 31.97
CA ARG A 166 4.94 16.21 31.63
C ARG A 166 3.60 15.55 31.26
N LEU A 167 3.61 14.63 30.31
CA LEU A 167 2.48 13.79 29.97
C LEU A 167 2.94 12.44 29.40
N ASP A 168 2.40 11.33 29.87
CA ASP A 168 2.83 9.98 29.47
C ASP A 168 1.65 9.10 29.04
N SER A 169 1.89 8.19 28.10
CA SER A 169 0.88 7.23 27.62
C SER A 169 0.41 6.25 28.70
N GLY A 170 1.22 6.01 29.73
CA GLY A 170 0.87 5.18 30.88
C GLY A 170 -0.01 5.89 31.91
N ALA A 171 -0.14 7.22 31.83
CA ALA A 171 -0.96 8.01 32.73
C ALA A 171 -2.45 7.87 32.35
N LEU A 172 -3.11 6.82 32.87
CA LEU A 172 -4.55 6.60 32.69
C LEU A 172 -5.32 7.90 32.95
N SER A 173 -6.29 8.21 32.07
CA SER A 173 -7.05 9.47 32.13
C SER A 173 -7.79 9.60 33.46
N ASN A 174 -7.29 10.45 34.34
CA ASN A 174 -8.01 11.00 35.48
C ASN A 174 -8.01 12.54 35.38
N ALA A 175 -8.79 13.22 36.23
CA ALA A 175 -8.93 14.68 36.20
C ALA A 175 -7.61 15.46 36.42
N THR A 176 -6.54 14.79 36.82
CA THR A 176 -5.21 15.37 37.10
C THR A 176 -4.20 15.09 35.97
N SER A 177 -4.44 14.06 35.16
CA SER A 177 -3.52 13.53 34.15
C SER A 177 -3.52 14.32 32.83
N HIS A 178 -4.57 15.10 32.51
CA HIS A 178 -4.74 15.81 31.23
C HIS A 178 -4.59 14.97 29.94
N SER A 179 -4.33 13.66 30.04
CA SER A 179 -3.99 12.79 28.90
C SER A 179 -5.13 12.67 27.89
N SER A 180 -6.38 12.57 28.35
CA SER A 180 -7.55 12.54 27.48
C SER A 180 -7.77 13.86 26.72
N ASP A 181 -7.52 14.99 27.37
CA ASP A 181 -7.72 16.32 26.79
C ASP A 181 -6.65 16.59 25.73
N VAL A 182 -5.40 16.19 26.02
CA VAL A 182 -4.30 16.29 25.07
C VAL A 182 -4.50 15.32 23.91
N MET A 183 -4.92 14.08 24.13
CA MET A 183 -5.26 13.15 23.05
C MET A 183 -6.41 13.66 22.17
N THR A 184 -7.40 14.33 22.77
CA THR A 184 -8.49 14.97 22.02
C THR A 184 -7.99 16.16 21.20
N ALA A 185 -7.12 16.99 21.76
CA ALA A 185 -6.50 18.12 21.06
C ALA A 185 -5.59 17.67 19.90
N LEU A 186 -4.78 16.63 20.12
CA LEU A 186 -3.96 16.00 19.08
C LEU A 186 -4.83 15.48 17.94
N LYS A 187 -5.89 14.74 18.25
CA LYS A 187 -6.82 14.21 17.25
C LYS A 187 -7.56 15.32 16.48
N ALA A 188 -7.96 16.40 17.16
CA ALA A 188 -8.57 17.57 16.52
C ALA A 188 -7.60 18.31 15.58
N ALA A 189 -6.30 18.24 15.88
CA ALA A 189 -5.22 18.75 15.02
C ALA A 189 -4.81 17.75 13.92
N GLY A 190 -5.54 16.64 13.74
CA GLY A 190 -5.25 15.62 12.74
C GLY A 190 -4.11 14.66 13.11
N ILE A 191 -3.62 14.70 14.36
CA ILE A 191 -2.55 13.83 14.85
C ILE A 191 -3.16 12.71 15.69
N ASP A 192 -3.19 11.51 15.13
CA ASP A 192 -3.66 10.30 15.82
C ASP A 192 -2.46 9.41 16.17
N LEU A 193 -1.98 9.51 17.42
CA LEU A 193 -0.84 8.72 17.92
C LEU A 193 -1.08 7.21 17.78
N ASN A 194 -2.32 6.76 17.93
CA ASN A 194 -2.66 5.34 17.81
C ASN A 194 -2.63 4.89 16.34
N ALA A 195 -3.10 5.73 15.41
CA ALA A 195 -3.00 5.46 13.98
C ALA A 195 -1.54 5.45 13.47
N MET A 196 -0.64 6.16 14.16
CA MET A 196 0.80 6.20 13.87
C MET A 196 1.58 5.00 14.43
N GLY A 197 0.89 4.03 15.05
CA GLY A 197 1.52 2.88 15.69
C GLY A 197 2.32 3.24 16.95
N ALA A 198 2.18 4.47 17.47
CA ALA A 198 2.84 4.89 18.70
C ALA A 198 2.13 4.27 19.92
N THR A 199 2.46 3.02 20.23
CA THR A 199 1.93 2.27 21.37
C THR A 199 2.29 2.92 22.70
N SER A 200 3.42 3.63 22.77
CA SER A 200 3.82 4.34 23.98
C SER A 200 4.52 5.67 23.66
N TRP A 201 4.25 6.69 24.46
CA TRP A 201 4.74 8.04 24.23
C TRP A 201 4.89 8.83 25.53
N SER A 202 5.78 9.81 25.51
CA SER A 202 6.05 10.71 26.63
C SER A 202 6.32 12.11 26.09
N PHE A 203 5.70 13.11 26.70
CA PHE A 203 6.00 14.51 26.51
C PHE A 203 6.67 15.03 27.77
N ASN A 204 7.90 15.51 27.67
CA ASN A 204 8.60 16.18 28.75
C ASN A 204 9.62 17.17 28.18
N SER A 205 9.98 18.19 28.94
CA SER A 205 11.01 19.17 28.54
C SER A 205 10.77 19.78 27.15
N ASN A 206 9.51 20.03 26.77
CA ASN A 206 9.08 20.46 25.43
C ASN A 206 9.46 19.52 24.27
N MET A 207 9.68 18.24 24.53
CA MET A 207 9.96 17.23 23.52
C MET A 207 8.92 16.13 23.59
N LEU A 208 8.40 15.74 22.43
CA LEU A 208 7.55 14.56 22.30
C LEU A 208 8.42 13.38 21.84
N TYR A 209 8.29 12.28 22.57
CA TYR A 209 8.94 11.00 22.30
C TYR A 209 7.87 9.92 22.12
N TRP A 210 8.09 9.00 21.20
CA TRP A 210 7.19 7.86 21.02
C TRP A 210 7.91 6.62 20.51
N THR A 211 7.30 5.47 20.75
CA THR A 211 7.75 4.16 20.29
C THR A 211 6.55 3.29 19.92
N THR A 212 6.80 2.29 19.08
CA THR A 212 5.87 1.22 18.72
C THR A 212 5.90 0.06 19.72
N ALA A 213 6.85 0.07 20.67
CA ALA A 213 6.92 -0.93 21.72
C ALA A 213 5.83 -0.69 22.78
N ASP A 214 5.16 -1.76 23.21
CA ASP A 214 4.31 -1.72 24.40
C ASP A 214 5.19 -1.75 25.65
N ILE A 215 5.38 -0.58 26.28
CA ILE A 215 6.23 -0.48 27.47
C ILE A 215 5.56 -0.96 28.75
N ALA A 216 4.25 -1.26 28.75
CA ALA A 216 3.50 -1.55 29.98
C ALA A 216 4.10 -2.74 30.77
N ASN A 217 4.68 -3.71 30.06
CA ASN A 217 5.27 -4.92 30.64
C ASN A 217 6.81 -4.98 30.50
N ILE A 218 7.43 -3.91 30.00
CA ILE A 218 8.88 -3.86 29.85
C ILE A 218 9.53 -3.57 31.21
N PRO A 219 10.56 -4.33 31.64
CA PRO A 219 11.25 -4.05 32.90
C PRO A 219 11.87 -2.65 32.92
N SER A 220 11.76 -1.97 34.07
CA SER A 220 12.46 -0.70 34.30
C SER A 220 13.96 -0.88 34.08
N GLY A 221 14.59 0.05 33.37
CA GLY A 221 16.00 -0.02 32.95
C GLY A 221 16.21 -0.58 31.54
N THR A 222 15.17 -1.12 30.89
CA THR A 222 15.28 -1.59 29.50
C THR A 222 15.34 -0.41 28.53
N LYS A 223 16.27 -0.46 27.58
CA LYS A 223 16.36 0.52 26.48
C LYS A 223 15.39 0.16 25.36
N VAL A 224 14.65 1.15 24.87
CA VAL A 224 13.75 1.04 23.71
C VAL A 224 14.08 2.12 22.68
N PRO A 225 13.96 1.81 21.38
CA PRO A 225 14.08 2.83 20.36
C PRO A 225 12.89 3.78 20.43
N VAL A 226 13.18 5.07 20.34
CA VAL A 226 12.16 6.12 20.32
C VAL A 226 12.40 7.07 19.17
N MET A 227 11.32 7.56 18.60
CA MET A 227 11.34 8.71 17.72
C MET A 227 11.15 9.97 18.56
N ARG A 228 11.84 11.04 18.19
CA ARG A 228 11.77 12.34 18.85
C ARG A 228 11.50 13.44 17.83
N TYR A 229 10.58 14.34 18.16
CA TYR A 229 10.39 15.60 17.45
C TYR A 229 11.09 16.76 18.17
N ASN A 230 11.85 17.57 17.41
CA ASN A 230 12.49 18.79 17.89
C ASN A 230 11.72 20.03 17.42
N PRO A 231 10.97 20.72 18.29
CA PRO A 231 10.21 21.92 17.91
C PRO A 231 11.09 23.12 17.54
N SER A 232 12.36 23.16 17.97
CA SER A 232 13.24 24.29 17.64
C SER A 232 13.75 24.23 16.20
N SER A 233 13.86 23.02 15.62
CA SER A 233 14.33 22.84 14.23
C SER A 233 13.27 22.24 13.30
N GLY A 234 12.09 21.86 13.83
CA GLY A 234 11.02 21.24 13.03
C GLY A 234 11.37 19.84 12.53
N THR A 235 12.26 19.12 13.22
CA THR A 235 12.89 17.91 12.68
C THR A 235 12.70 16.68 13.56
N TYR A 236 12.91 15.51 12.95
CA TYR A 236 12.75 14.20 13.57
C TYR A 236 14.10 13.50 13.73
N THR A 237 14.27 12.78 14.83
CA THR A 237 15.49 12.02 15.14
C THR A 237 15.16 10.75 15.91
N VAL A 238 15.92 9.67 15.69
CA VAL A 238 15.75 8.36 16.36
C VAL A 238 16.76 8.20 17.48
N TRP A 239 16.26 7.98 18.70
CA TRP A 239 17.00 8.01 19.96
C TRP A 239 16.79 6.70 20.75
N SER A 240 17.64 6.44 21.74
CA SER A 240 17.42 5.45 22.79
C SER A 240 16.70 6.11 23.96
N ALA A 241 15.75 5.41 24.56
CA ALA A 241 15.19 5.84 25.83
C ALA A 241 15.05 4.66 26.80
N THR A 242 15.17 4.97 28.08
CA THR A 242 15.07 3.97 29.14
C THR A 242 13.64 3.94 29.65
N VAL A 243 13.06 2.74 29.71
CA VAL A 243 11.77 2.53 30.39
C VAL A 243 12.00 2.71 31.88
N THR A 244 11.27 3.62 32.51
CA THR A 244 11.32 3.86 33.95
C THR A 244 9.92 3.75 34.55
N GLN A 245 9.85 3.47 35.85
CA GLN A 245 8.58 3.50 36.58
C GLN A 245 8.34 4.87 37.18
N HIS A 246 7.14 5.40 36.99
CA HIS A 246 6.70 6.63 37.60
C HIS A 246 5.45 6.39 38.42
N THR A 247 5.37 7.04 39.57
CA THR A 247 4.21 6.96 40.45
C THR A 247 3.59 8.33 40.54
N GLU A 248 2.40 8.46 39.97
CA GLU A 248 1.68 9.72 39.94
C GLU A 248 0.51 9.69 40.92
N PRO A 249 0.37 10.70 41.80
CA PRO A 249 -0.73 10.77 42.76
C PRO A 249 -2.10 10.65 42.07
N GLY A 250 -2.89 9.65 42.47
CA GLY A 250 -4.23 9.42 41.92
C GLY A 250 -4.30 8.58 40.64
N ILE A 251 -3.16 8.22 40.04
CA ILE A 251 -3.09 7.31 38.87
C ILE A 251 -2.48 5.96 39.29
N GLY A 252 -1.46 6.00 40.16
CA GLY A 252 -0.69 4.83 40.56
C GLY A 252 0.65 4.73 39.83
N THR A 253 1.28 3.57 39.89
CA THR A 253 2.58 3.32 39.28
C THR A 253 2.42 2.80 37.85
N TYR A 254 3.08 3.45 36.89
CA TYR A 254 3.08 3.05 35.48
C TYR A 254 4.48 3.15 34.88
N ASN A 255 4.69 2.45 33.77
CA ASN A 255 5.92 2.58 32.99
C ASN A 255 5.84 3.79 32.06
N MET A 256 6.93 4.55 31.99
CA MET A 256 7.09 5.70 31.13
C MET A 256 8.43 5.64 30.42
N ILE A 257 8.61 6.51 29.43
CA ILE A 257 9.84 6.63 28.68
C ILE A 257 10.58 7.87 29.19
N GLU A 258 11.82 7.70 29.61
CA GLU A 258 12.64 8.79 30.15
C GLU A 258 13.91 9.04 29.34
N LYS A 259 14.24 10.33 29.25
CA LYS A 259 15.47 10.88 28.68
C LYS A 259 16.66 10.54 29.57
N GLU A 260 17.71 9.94 29.00
CA GLU A 260 18.96 9.72 29.72
C GLU A 260 19.82 11.00 29.73
N ASN A 261 20.39 11.34 30.89
CA ASN A 261 21.05 12.62 31.17
C ASN A 261 22.51 12.69 30.65
N SER A 262 23.04 11.63 30.02
CA SER A 262 24.40 11.62 29.47
C SER A 262 24.42 11.09 28.05
N GLN A 263 24.61 12.02 27.11
CA GLN A 263 24.99 11.80 25.72
C GLN A 263 24.11 10.81 24.97
N TYR A 264 23.04 11.35 24.41
CA TYR A 264 22.44 10.81 23.21
C TYR A 264 23.49 10.64 22.13
N ALA A 265 23.93 9.41 21.90
CA ALA A 265 24.51 9.07 20.64
C ALA A 265 23.36 9.12 19.62
N ALA A 266 23.14 10.29 18.99
CA ALA A 266 22.57 10.29 17.65
C ALA A 266 23.35 9.24 16.89
N SER A 267 22.71 8.29 16.20
CA SER A 267 23.45 7.17 15.60
C SER A 267 24.62 7.73 14.78
N ALA A 268 25.83 7.56 15.29
CA ALA A 268 26.99 8.35 14.85
C ALA A 268 27.41 7.97 13.42
N GLN A 269 26.77 6.95 12.85
CA GLN A 269 27.17 6.32 11.59
C GLN A 269 26.43 6.84 10.33
N ALA A 270 25.56 7.85 10.40
CA ALA A 270 24.81 8.24 9.17
C ALA A 270 24.29 9.68 9.06
N GLY A 271 24.87 10.67 9.76
CA GLY A 271 24.44 12.08 9.59
C GLY A 271 22.94 12.28 9.88
N LYS A 272 22.41 11.60 10.90
CA LYS A 272 20.97 11.45 11.18
C LYS A 272 20.35 12.53 12.08
N GLU A 273 20.94 13.70 12.09
CA GLU A 273 20.42 14.85 12.82
C GLU A 273 19.57 15.72 11.88
N ASN A 274 18.45 16.22 12.39
CA ASN A 274 17.57 17.12 11.67
C ASN A 274 16.96 16.56 10.37
N GLN A 275 16.35 15.36 10.42
CA GLN A 275 15.74 14.72 9.25
C GLN A 275 14.24 14.98 9.14
N THR A 276 13.70 14.80 7.93
CA THR A 276 12.25 14.66 7.72
C THR A 276 11.75 13.40 8.43
N TYR A 277 10.46 13.38 8.79
CA TYR A 277 9.85 12.25 9.45
C TYR A 277 10.08 10.94 8.68
N GLU A 278 9.84 10.94 7.36
CA GLU A 278 9.98 9.75 6.50
C GLU A 278 11.39 9.15 6.52
N ASN A 279 12.40 10.01 6.57
CA ASN A 279 13.78 9.57 6.65
C ASN A 279 14.09 9.02 8.03
N ALA A 280 13.60 9.67 9.09
CA ALA A 280 13.74 9.17 10.45
C ALA A 280 13.03 7.82 10.64
N LEU A 281 11.85 7.62 10.03
CA LEU A 281 11.06 6.38 10.15
C LEU A 281 11.83 5.15 9.67
N LYS A 282 12.55 5.25 8.53
CA LYS A 282 13.40 4.16 8.03
C LYS A 282 14.41 3.68 9.07
N TRP A 283 14.95 4.63 9.83
CA TRP A 283 15.92 4.34 10.88
C TRP A 283 15.26 3.81 12.15
N PHE A 284 14.06 4.29 12.46
CA PHE A 284 13.27 3.80 13.58
C PHE A 284 12.82 2.35 13.39
N ASP A 285 12.44 1.97 12.16
CA ASP A 285 12.09 0.59 11.82
C ASP A 285 13.29 -0.34 11.88
N ALA A 286 14.47 0.13 11.45
CA ALA A 286 15.72 -0.61 11.58
C ALA A 286 16.09 -0.81 13.06
N ALA A 287 15.92 0.23 13.86
CA ALA A 287 16.15 0.25 15.31
C ALA A 287 15.26 -0.72 16.07
N SER A 288 14.00 -0.81 15.65
CA SER A 288 13.01 -1.71 16.27
C SER A 288 13.28 -3.19 15.97
N LYS A 289 14.05 -3.49 14.91
CA LYS A 289 14.45 -4.86 14.55
C LYS A 289 15.77 -5.27 15.16
N ASP A 290 16.70 -4.32 15.27
CA ASP A 290 18.00 -4.51 15.88
C ASP A 290 18.36 -3.26 16.68
N ALA A 291 18.32 -3.37 18.01
CA ALA A 291 18.61 -2.27 18.92
C ALA A 291 20.11 -2.16 19.26
N SER A 292 20.97 -3.02 18.70
CA SER A 292 22.39 -3.09 19.08
C SER A 292 23.20 -1.83 18.75
N TRP A 293 22.71 -1.00 17.83
CA TRP A 293 23.36 0.27 17.44
C TRP A 293 22.85 1.49 18.20
N ILE A 294 21.88 1.30 19.10
CA ILE A 294 21.24 2.34 19.90
C ILE A 294 21.83 2.38 21.33
N GLU A 295 22.84 1.55 21.60
CA GLU A 295 23.54 1.47 22.89
C GLU A 295 24.44 2.67 23.19
#